data_AF-A0AAJ2VSM1-F1
#
_entry.id   AF-A0AAJ2VSM1-F1
#
_cell.length_a   1.000
_cell.length_b   1.000
_cell.length_c   1.000
_cell.angle_alpha   90.00
_cell.angle_beta   90.00
_cell.angle_gamma   90.00
#
_symmetry.space_group_name_H-M   'P 1'
#
loop_
_entity.id
_entity.type
_entity.pdbx_description
1 polymer ?
#
loop_
_entity_poly.entity_id
_entity_poly.type
_entity_poly.pdbx_seq_one_letter_code
_entity_poly.pdbx_strand_id
1 'polypeptide(L)' 'MTDLKQRYTEYNNRLRADGHKLLAFPCPACDQAIETQAAPAGDEWDTLANCPHCEAMYFKIVTSTAAHGVIPGPIEQQ' A
#
# COMPACT_ATOMS: atom_id res chain seq x y z
N MET A 1 -9.73 14.60 15.41
CA MET A 1 -8.62 14.32 14.47
C MET A 1 -8.79 12.89 14.00
N THR A 2 -8.96 12.64 12.71
CA THR A 2 -9.18 11.28 12.17
C THR A 2 -7.84 10.55 12.11
N ASP A 3 -7.75 9.38 12.76
CA ASP A 3 -6.55 8.54 12.79
C ASP A 3 -6.19 7.97 11.40
N LEU A 4 -4.91 7.69 11.13
CA LEU A 4 -4.42 7.20 9.83
C LEU A 4 -5.17 5.94 9.40
N LYS A 5 -5.37 5.00 10.33
CA LYS A 5 -6.07 3.74 10.09
C LYS A 5 -7.53 3.96 9.69
N GLN A 6 -8.19 4.96 10.29
CA GLN A 6 -9.56 5.31 9.95
C GLN A 6 -9.65 5.88 8.53
N ARG A 7 -8.78 6.82 8.16
CA ARG A 7 -8.75 7.38 6.78
C ARG A 7 -8.49 6.30 5.73
N TYR A 8 -7.54 5.42 6.01
CA TYR A 8 -7.24 4.26 5.17
C TYR A 8 -8.48 3.35 5.00
N THR A 9 -9.16 3.02 6.09
CA THR A 9 -10.34 2.15 6.06
C THR A 9 -11.48 2.79 5.27
N GLU A 10 -11.75 4.07 5.51
CA GLU A 10 -12.78 4.81 4.79
C GLU A 10 -12.50 4.90 3.29
N TYR A 11 -11.24 5.16 2.91
CA TYR A 11 -10.83 5.23 1.51
C TYR A 11 -11.02 3.89 0.81
N ASN A 12 -10.53 2.79 1.40
CA ASN A 12 -10.68 1.46 0.81
C ASN A 12 -12.15 1.01 0.74
N ASN A 13 -12.98 1.39 1.72
CA ASN A 13 -14.42 1.11 1.67
C ASN A 13 -15.11 1.82 0.50
N ARG A 14 -14.75 3.07 0.20
CA ARG A 14 -15.27 3.79 -0.97
C ARG A 14 -14.84 3.11 -2.27
N LEU A 15 -13.56 2.74 -2.39
CA LEU A 15 -13.07 2.01 -3.55
C LEU A 15 -13.82 0.69 -3.78
N ARG A 16 -14.10 -0.08 -2.71
CA ARG A 16 -14.90 -1.31 -2.84
C ARG A 16 -16.34 -1.02 -3.28
N ALA A 17 -16.97 0.01 -2.71
CA ALA A 17 -18.33 0.41 -3.07
C ALA A 17 -18.44 0.85 -4.54
N ASP A 18 -17.38 1.49 -5.06
CA ASP A 18 -17.26 1.91 -6.46
C ASP A 18 -16.86 0.76 -7.41
N GLY A 19 -16.69 -0.47 -6.89
CA GLY A 19 -16.37 -1.66 -7.67
C GLY A 19 -14.89 -1.80 -8.05
N HIS A 20 -13.99 -1.01 -7.45
CA HIS A 20 -12.56 -1.14 -7.69
C HIS A 20 -11.99 -2.42 -7.04
N LYS A 21 -11.13 -3.11 -7.79
CA LYS A 21 -10.37 -4.26 -7.27
C LYS A 21 -9.32 -3.77 -6.28
N LEU A 22 -9.31 -4.36 -5.09
CA LEU A 22 -8.24 -4.19 -4.10
C LEU A 22 -7.31 -5.41 -4.10
N LEU A 23 -6.03 -5.16 -3.84
CA LEU A 23 -4.98 -6.16 -3.67
C LEU A 23 -4.44 -6.07 -2.25
N ALA A 24 -4.29 -7.20 -1.59
CA ALA A 24 -3.66 -7.31 -0.28
C ALA A 24 -2.18 -7.66 -0.41
N PHE A 25 -1.34 -7.06 0.42
CA PHE A 25 0.09 -7.36 0.52
C PHE A 25 0.58 -7.14 1.96
N PRO A 26 1.62 -7.86 2.42
CA PRO A 26 2.18 -7.65 3.75
C PRO A 26 2.98 -6.33 3.82
N CYS A 27 2.85 -5.62 4.93
CA CYS A 27 3.69 -4.46 5.22
C CYS A 27 5.16 -4.88 5.33
N PRO A 28 6.11 -4.20 4.64
CA PRO A 28 7.53 -4.55 4.74
C PRO A 28 8.16 -4.30 6.12
N ALA A 29 7.50 -3.56 7.01
CA ALA A 29 7.99 -3.26 8.36
C ALA A 29 7.38 -4.16 9.46
N CYS A 30 6.07 -4.41 9.40
CA CYS A 30 5.34 -5.07 10.50
C CYS A 30 4.55 -6.32 10.06
N ASP A 31 4.65 -6.71 8.80
CA ASP A 31 4.01 -7.89 8.19
C ASP A 31 2.46 -7.90 8.22
N GLN A 32 1.83 -6.89 8.81
CA GLN A 32 0.37 -6.74 8.77
C GLN A 32 -0.11 -6.51 7.34
N ALA A 33 -1.25 -7.12 7.00
CA ALA A 33 -1.85 -6.99 5.68
C ALA A 33 -2.34 -5.55 5.42
N ILE A 34 -1.97 -5.02 4.25
CA ILE A 34 -2.42 -3.73 3.73
C ILE A 34 -3.13 -4.00 2.40
N GLU A 35 -4.22 -3.30 2.15
CA GLU A 35 -4.94 -3.33 0.89
C GLU A 35 -4.72 -2.01 0.12
N THR A 36 -4.62 -2.12 -1.19
CA THR A 36 -4.50 -0.98 -2.11
C THR A 36 -5.31 -1.24 -3.37
N GLN A 37 -5.74 -0.19 -4.05
CA GLN A 37 -6.34 -0.31 -5.37
C GLN A 37 -5.37 -0.94 -6.37
N ALA A 38 -5.84 -1.91 -7.14
CA ALA A 38 -5.10 -2.47 -8.28
C ALA A 38 -4.93 -1.41 -9.37
N ALA A 39 -3.76 -1.38 -10.01
CA ALA A 39 -3.56 -0.56 -11.20
C ALA A 39 -4.37 -1.11 -12.39
N PRO A 40 -4.70 -0.29 -13.41
CA PRO A 40 -5.21 -0.76 -14.68
C PRO A 40 -4.30 -1.82 -15.31
N ALA A 41 -4.87 -2.66 -16.17
CA ALA A 41 -4.09 -3.66 -16.89
C ALA A 41 -3.07 -2.98 -17.83
N GLY A 42 -1.81 -3.38 -17.73
CA GLY A 42 -0.70 -2.79 -18.48
C GLY A 42 0.03 -1.65 -17.76
N ASP A 43 -0.52 -1.14 -16.66
CA ASP A 43 0.09 -0.07 -15.87
C ASP A 43 0.81 -0.63 -14.63
N GLU A 44 1.83 0.12 -14.21
CA GLU A 44 2.48 0.01 -12.90
C GLU A 44 2.41 1.37 -12.22
N TRP A 45 1.98 1.38 -10.96
CA TRP A 45 1.92 2.57 -10.12
C TRP A 45 2.94 2.47 -9.00
N ASP A 46 3.72 3.52 -8.82
CA ASP A 46 4.63 3.66 -7.70
C ASP A 46 4.29 4.90 -6.86
N THR A 47 4.43 4.78 -5.54
CA THR A 47 4.18 5.90 -4.63
C THR A 47 4.83 5.68 -3.26
N LEU A 48 5.19 6.75 -2.56
CA LEU A 48 5.51 6.69 -1.14
C LEU A 48 4.23 6.57 -0.32
N ALA A 49 4.20 5.61 0.61
CA ALA A 49 3.04 5.35 1.46
C ALA A 49 3.46 5.07 2.91
N ASN A 50 2.55 5.34 3.84
CA ASN A 50 2.69 4.96 5.25
C ASN A 50 1.82 3.74 5.56
N CYS A 51 2.31 2.84 6.40
CA CYS A 51 1.54 1.69 6.87
C CYS A 51 0.44 2.16 7.83
N PRO A 52 -0.85 1.80 7.63
CA PRO A 52 -1.92 2.19 8.54
C PRO A 52 -1.85 1.49 9.92
N HIS A 53 -0.97 0.49 10.09
CA HIS A 53 -0.83 -0.28 11.33
C HIS A 53 0.37 0.13 12.17
N CYS A 54 1.50 0.48 11.54
CA CYS A 54 2.75 0.83 12.23
C CYS A 54 3.35 2.17 11.79
N GLU A 55 2.68 2.90 10.89
CA GLU A 55 3.07 4.22 10.36
C GLU A 55 4.40 4.28 9.59
N ALA A 56 5.14 3.18 9.52
CA ALA A 56 6.36 3.08 8.73
C ALA A 56 6.13 3.51 7.27
N MET A 57 7.05 4.33 6.77
CA MET A 57 7.06 4.76 5.38
C MET A 57 7.74 3.71 4.50
N TYR A 58 7.16 3.41 3.35
CA TYR A 58 7.69 2.47 2.38
C TYR A 58 7.39 2.95 0.95
N PHE A 59 8.17 2.46 -0.01
CA PHE A 59 7.89 2.62 -1.43
C PHE A 59 6.94 1.51 -1.87
N LYS A 60 5.75 1.88 -2.36
CA LYS A 60 4.70 0.96 -2.79
C LYS A 60 4.70 0.84 -4.30
N ILE A 61 4.71 -0.39 -4.80
CA ILE A 61 4.60 -0.71 -6.23
C ILE A 61 3.35 -1.57 -6.43
N VAL A 62 2.52 -1.19 -7.40
CA VAL A 62 1.22 -1.83 -7.67
C VAL A 62 0.99 -2.06 -9.15
N THR A 63 0.60 -3.28 -9.49
CA THR A 63 0.14 -3.69 -10.83
C THR A 63 -1.34 -4.06 -10.78
N SER A 64 -1.89 -4.55 -11.89
CA SER A 64 -3.27 -5.06 -11.94
C SER A 64 -3.51 -6.35 -11.13
N THR A 65 -2.46 -7.09 -10.78
CA THR A 65 -2.57 -8.40 -10.11
C THR A 65 -1.76 -8.53 -8.83
N ALA A 66 -0.78 -7.66 -8.58
CA ALA A 66 0.08 -7.73 -7.40
C ALA A 66 0.40 -6.34 -6.86
N ALA A 67 0.65 -6.28 -5.55
CA ALA A 67 1.16 -5.10 -4.86
C ALA A 67 2.26 -5.55 -3.89
N HIS A 68 3.28 -4.71 -3.69
CA HIS A 68 4.30 -4.93 -2.67
C HIS A 68 4.86 -3.60 -2.19
N GLY A 69 5.45 -3.63 -0.99
CA GLY A 69 6.15 -2.50 -0.40
C GLY A 69 7.63 -2.82 -0.22
N VAL A 70 8.49 -1.82 -0.37
CA VAL A 70 9.93 -1.92 -0.15
C VAL A 70 10.36 -0.79 0.79
N ILE A 71 11.14 -1.14 1.81
CA ILE A 71 11.89 -0.17 2.62
C ILE A 71 13.33 -0.29 2.15
N PRO A 72 13.93 0.77 1.57
CA PRO A 72 15.33 0.70 1.18
C PRO A 72 16.20 0.43 2.41
N GLY A 73 17.01 -0.62 2.33
CA GLY A 73 18.01 -0.93 3.35
C GLY A 73 19.17 0.09 3.33
N PRO A 74 20.10 0.00 4.29
CA PRO A 74 21.32 0.79 4.25
C PRO A 74 22.03 0.55 2.91
N ILE A 75 22.42 1.63 2.24
CA ILE A 75 23.36 1.54 1.12
C ILE A 75 24.72 1.25 1.77
N GLU A 76 25.19 -0.01 1.73
CA GLU A 76 26.59 -0.30 1.99
C GLU A 76 27.42 0.39 0.91
N GLN A 77 27.94 1.56 1.26
CA GLN A 77 28.95 2.25 0.48
C GLN A 77 30.23 1.45 0.63
N GLN A 78 30.61 0.72 -0.43
CA GLN A 78 31.92 0.07 -0.54
C GLN A 78 33.05 1.09 -0.50
#